data_AF-A0A6N3FCR3-F1
#
_entry.id   AF-A0A6N3FCR3-F1
#
_cell.length_a   1.000
_cell.length_b   1.000
_cell.length_c   1.000
_cell.angle_alpha   90.00
_cell.angle_beta   90.00
_cell.angle_gamma   90.00
#
_symmetry.space_group_name_H-M   'P 1'
#
loop_
_entity.id
_entity.type
_entity.pdbx_description
1 polymer ?
#
loop_
_entity_poly.entity_id
_entity_poly.type
_entity_poly.pdbx_seq_one_letter_code
_entity_poly.pdbx_strand_id
1 'polypeptide(L)' 'MIILKNKTAEETEEIIRQVRAEIEFADEQSDIPISVAMGYVWTNAEEKNLQELIHCADEKMYQDKKQIKENTPSV' A
#
# COMPACT_ATOMS: atom_id res chain seq x y z
N MET A 1 -4.27 8.86 -0.62
CA MET A 1 -2.99 9.09 0.07
C MET A 1 -3.27 9.22 1.56
N ILE A 2 -2.62 8.39 2.39
CA ILE A 2 -2.74 8.44 3.85
C ILE A 2 -1.37 8.88 4.39
N ILE A 3 -1.35 9.89 5.27
CA ILE A 3 -0.11 10.37 5.91
C ILE A 3 -0.20 10.05 7.40
N LEU A 4 0.71 9.21 7.88
CA LEU A 4 0.83 8.86 9.29
C LEU A 4 1.94 9.70 9.92
N LYS A 5 1.58 10.54 10.89
CA LYS A 5 2.54 11.34 11.68
C LYS A 5 2.76 10.68 13.03
N ASN A 6 4.00 10.75 13.53
CA ASN A 6 4.40 10.24 14.84
C ASN A 6 4.09 8.74 15.04
N LYS A 7 4.17 7.96 13.95
CA LYS A 7 4.05 6.51 13.98
C LYS A 7 5.42 5.86 13.80
N THR A 8 5.63 4.78 14.54
CA THR A 8 6.79 3.91 14.35
C THR A 8 6.66 3.13 13.04
N ALA A 9 7.76 2.55 12.58
CA ALA A 9 7.75 1.66 11.41
C ALA A 9 6.78 0.49 11.65
N GLU A 10 6.83 -0.10 12.85
CA GLU A 10 6.00 -1.25 13.25
C GLU A 10 4.50 -0.92 13.20
N GLU A 11 4.08 0.21 13.78
CA GLU A 11 2.69 0.65 13.70
C GLU A 11 2.25 0.92 12.27
N THR A 12 3.15 1.48 11.44
CA THR A 12 2.86 1.73 10.03
C THR A 12 2.63 0.43 9.27
N GLU A 13 3.49 -0.57 9.49
CA GLU A 13 3.35 -1.90 8.89
C GLU A 13 2.08 -2.62 9.36
N GLU A 14 1.73 -2.50 10.65
CA GLU A 14 0.49 -3.09 11.18
C GLU A 14 -0.74 -2.48 10.52
N ILE A 15 -0.78 -1.16 10.37
CA ILE A 15 -1.88 -0.46 9.69
C ILE A 15 -1.99 -0.93 8.23
N ILE A 16 -0.87 -1.01 7.51
CA ILE A 16 -0.88 -1.47 6.10
C ILE A 16 -1.37 -2.91 6.00
N ARG A 17 -0.92 -3.77 6.92
CA ARG A 17 -1.35 -5.17 6.98
C ARG A 17 -2.85 -5.29 7.27
N GLN A 18 -3.37 -4.49 8.20
CA GLN A 18 -4.80 -4.45 8.50
C GLN A 18 -5.62 -3.98 7.30
N VAL A 19 -5.19 -2.91 6.63
CA VAL A 19 -5.88 -2.42 5.41
C VAL A 19 -5.88 -3.48 4.32
N ARG A 20 -4.78 -4.20 4.13
CA ARG A 20 -4.71 -5.31 3.15
C ARG A 20 -5.67 -6.44 3.50
N ALA A 21 -5.67 -6.87 4.77
CA ALA A 21 -6.52 -7.95 5.24
C ALA A 21 -8.01 -7.60 5.12
N GLU A 22 -8.38 -6.36 5.44
CA GLU A 22 -9.78 -5.90 5.32
C GLU A 22 -10.25 -5.86 3.85
N ILE A 23 -9.34 -5.51 2.93
CA ILE A 23 -9.66 -5.53 1.49
C ILE A 23 -9.79 -6.95 0.97
N GLU A 24 -8.92 -7.87 1.40
CA GLU A 24 -9.02 -9.30 1.05
C GLU A 24 -10.32 -9.91 1.59
N PHE A 25 -10.70 -9.57 2.81
CA PHE A 25 -11.97 -9.97 3.41
C PHE A 25 -13.20 -9.36 2.69
N ALA A 26 -13.07 -8.14 2.16
CA ALA A 26 -14.10 -7.51 1.34
C ALA A 26 -14.19 -8.13 -0.06
N ASP A 27 -13.06 -8.55 -0.65
CA ASP A 27 -12.99 -9.28 -1.91
C ASP A 27 -13.71 -10.63 -1.80
N GLU A 28 -13.47 -11.39 -0.73
CA GLU A 28 -14.16 -12.66 -0.48
C GLU A 28 -15.68 -12.53 -0.31
N GLN A 29 -16.14 -11.39 0.22
CA GLN A 29 -17.58 -11.11 0.43
C GLN A 29 -18.26 -10.44 -0.75
N SER A 30 -17.50 -10.00 -1.75
CA SER A 30 -18.00 -9.23 -2.88
C SER A 30 -18.06 -10.11 -4.13
N ASP A 31 -19.18 -10.06 -4.85
CA ASP A 31 -19.32 -10.70 -6.17
C ASP A 31 -18.42 -10.03 -7.24
N ILE A 32 -17.85 -8.87 -6.94
CA ILE A 32 -16.94 -8.13 -7.81
C ILE A 32 -15.52 -8.28 -7.25
N PRO A 33 -14.54 -8.74 -8.05
CA PRO A 33 -13.15 -8.86 -7.60
C PRO A 33 -12.55 -7.48 -7.31
N ILE A 34 -12.13 -7.28 -6.07
CA ILE A 34 -11.50 -6.10 -5.53
C ILE A 34 -10.00 -6.37 -5.39
N SER A 35 -9.20 -5.73 -6.23
CA SER A 35 -7.73 -5.74 -6.09
C SER A 35 -7.23 -4.36 -5.71
N VAL A 36 -6.34 -4.28 -4.72
CA VAL A 36 -5.71 -3.03 -4.29
C VAL A 36 -4.21 -3.08 -4.57
N ALA A 37 -3.69 -2.00 -5.16
CA ALA A 37 -2.25 -1.78 -5.23
C ALA A 37 -1.85 -0.77 -4.15
N MET A 38 -0.93 -1.14 -3.26
CA MET A 38 -0.52 -0.28 -2.14
C MET A 38 0.99 -0.06 -2.14
N GLY A 39 1.38 1.22 -2.18
CA GLY A 39 2.74 1.65 -1.96
C GLY A 39 2.83 2.47 -0.68
N TYR A 40 3.83 2.17 0.14
CA TYR A 40 4.10 2.92 1.36
C TYR A 40 5.59 3.21 1.50
N VAL A 41 5.87 4.28 2.23
CA VAL A 41 7.21 4.64 2.67
C VAL A 41 7.13 5.15 4.10
N TRP A 42 8.05 4.70 4.93
CA TRP A 42 8.25 5.23 6.27
C TRP A 42 9.67 5.77 6.36
N THR A 43 9.84 6.91 7.04
CA THR A 43 11.16 7.49 7.30
C THR A 43 11.21 8.09 8.70
N ASN A 44 12.35 7.88 9.35
CA ASN A 44 12.71 8.55 10.61
C ASN A 44 13.72 9.70 10.40
N ALA A 45 13.97 10.10 9.16
CA ALA A 45 14.89 11.20 8.88
C ALA A 45 14.39 12.52 9.49
N GLU A 46 15.32 13.34 10.00
CA GLU A 46 15.02 14.71 10.47
C GLU A 46 14.58 15.60 9.30
N GLU A 47 15.24 15.48 8.15
CA GLU A 47 14.81 16.15 6.91
C GLU A 47 13.83 15.25 6.14
N LYS A 48 12.55 15.61 6.18
CA LYS A 48 11.48 14.87 5.50
C LYS A 48 11.12 15.57 4.20
N ASN A 49 11.77 15.15 3.11
CA ASN A 49 11.41 15.57 1.77
C ASN A 49 10.10 14.90 1.35
N LEU A 50 8.98 15.58 1.57
CA LEU A 50 7.65 15.02 1.31
C LEU A 50 7.45 14.62 -0.16
N GLN A 51 8.01 15.38 -1.11
CA GLN A 51 7.94 15.04 -2.54
C GLN A 51 8.64 13.71 -2.84
N GLU A 52 9.85 13.51 -2.31
CA GLU A 52 10.60 12.25 -2.46
C GLU A 52 9.85 11.08 -1.83
N LEU A 53 9.24 11.28 -0.66
CA LEU A 53 8.45 10.24 0.01
C LEU A 53 7.21 9.86 -0.80
N ILE A 54 6.48 10.84 -1.33
CA ILE A 54 5.34 10.58 -2.20
C ILE A 54 5.79 9.86 -3.47
N HIS A 55 6.91 10.28 -4.06
CA HIS A 55 7.47 9.64 -5.25
C HIS A 55 7.86 8.17 -4.99
N CYS A 56 8.55 7.89 -3.89
CA CYS A 56 8.89 6.53 -3.47
C CYS A 56 7.65 5.66 -3.23
N ALA A 57 6.62 6.21 -2.57
CA ALA A 57 5.37 5.49 -2.33
C ALA A 57 4.62 5.21 -3.64
N ASP A 58 4.58 6.17 -4.56
CA ASP A 58 3.97 6.01 -5.88
C ASP A 58 4.71 4.95 -6.71
N GLU A 59 6.04 4.94 -6.71
CA GLU A 59 6.83 3.93 -7.41
C GLU A 59 6.56 2.53 -6.85
N LYS A 60 6.55 2.38 -5.51
CA LYS A 60 6.18 1.12 -4.84
C LYS A 60 4.78 0.65 -5.23
N MET A 61 3.80 1.56 -5.26
CA MET A 61 2.44 1.27 -5.70
C MET A 61 2.40 0.83 -7.16
N TYR A 62 3.17 1.47 -8.03
CA TYR A 62 3.23 1.14 -9.45
C TYR A 62 3.82 -0.26 -9.68
N GLN A 63 4.86 -0.63 -8.93
CA GLN A 63 5.41 -1.99 -8.94
C GLN A 63 4.40 -3.03 -8.45
N ASP A 64 3.66 -2.71 -7.38
CA ASP A 64 2.62 -3.58 -6.84
C ASP A 64 1.47 -3.77 -7.85
N LYS A 65 1.03 -2.69 -8.50
CA LYS A 65 0.03 -2.73 -9.57
C LYS A 65 0.45 -3.58 -10.77
N LYS A 66 1.73 -3.54 -11.14
CA LYS A 66 2.27 -4.39 -12.21
C LYS A 66 2.21 -5.86 -11.84
N GLN A 67 2.67 -6.21 -10.63
CA GLN A 67 2.62 -7.59 -10.14
C GLN A 67 1.19 -8.13 -10.05
N ILE A 68 0.23 -7.32 -9.60
CA ILE A 68 -1.17 -7.74 -9.54
C ILE A 68 -1.71 -8.03 -10.94
N LYS A 69 -1.42 -7.16 -11.93
CA LYS A 69 -1.83 -7.38 -13.32
C LYS A 69 -1.18 -8.61 -13.96
N GLU A 70 0.07 -8.90 -13.62
CA GLU A 70 0.79 -10.07 -14.13
C GLU A 70 0.34 -11.37 -13.44
N ASN A 71 -0.07 -11.31 -12.17
CA ASN A 71 -0.51 -12.47 -11.40
C ASN A 71 -2.02 -12.77 -11.52
N THR A 72 -2.85 -11.86 -12.03
CA THR A 72 -4.20 -12.21 -12.48
C THR A 72 -4.11 -13.05 -13.75
N PRO A 73 -4.46 -14.35 -13.73
CA PRO A 73 -4.52 -15.13 -14.95
C PRO A 73 -5.57 -14.50 -15.87
N SER A 74 -5.16 -14.14 -17.08
CA SER A 74 -6.09 -13.90 -18.18
C SER A 74 -6.87 -15.20 -18.39
N VAL A 75 -8.12 -15.23 -17.94
CA VAL A 75 -9.09 -16.26 -18.31
C VAL A 75 -9.38 -16.24 -19.80
#